data_AF-A0A8X7WJ10-F1
#
_entry.id   AF-A0A8X7WJ10-F1
#
_cell.length_a   1.000
_cell.length_b   1.000
_cell.length_c   1.000
_cell.angle_alpha   90.00
_cell.angle_beta   90.00
_cell.angle_gamma   90.00
#
_symmetry.space_group_name_H-M   'P 1'
#
loop_
_entity.id
_entity.type
_entity.pdbx_description
1 polymer ?
#
loop_
_entity_poly.entity_id
_entity_poly.type
_entity_poly.pdbx_seq_one_letter_code
_entity_poly.pdbx_strand_id
1 'polypeptide(L)'
;MLQLCSTLRPQLLFSPQIRFTDRVLIPQLNFGSSNSVVSIRPVIRCQRVSGGRGGANRSKPAKPPVKEGSNKTVIEGLVTESLPNGMFRVDLENGDNILGYICGKIRKNFIRILPGDKVKVEMSVYDSTKGRIIFRMSSRD
;
A
#
# COMPACT_ATOMS: atom_id res chain seq x y z
N MET A 1 4.56 -50.05 -38.17
CA MET A 1 5.94 -50.51 -37.89
C MET A 1 6.84 -49.29 -37.93
N LEU A 2 7.28 -48.63 -36.87
CA LEU A 2 7.39 -48.96 -35.45
C LEU A 2 7.21 -47.65 -34.65
N GLN A 3 6.39 -47.72 -33.60
CA GLN A 3 6.40 -46.73 -32.52
C GLN A 3 7.67 -46.96 -31.68
N LEU A 4 8.37 -45.89 -31.30
CA LEU A 4 9.42 -45.93 -30.28
C LEU A 4 9.18 -44.83 -29.24
N CYS A 5 9.02 -45.30 -27.99
CA CYS A 5 9.18 -44.71 -26.65
C CYS A 5 9.16 -43.18 -26.52
N SER A 6 8.24 -42.52 -25.82
CA SER A 6 7.82 -42.62 -24.41
C SER A 6 8.94 -42.44 -23.36
N THR A 7 8.71 -41.44 -22.49
CA THR A 7 9.19 -41.24 -21.11
C THR A 7 10.65 -40.85 -20.87
N LEU A 8 10.88 -39.58 -20.51
CA LEU A 8 11.64 -39.18 -19.31
C LEU A 8 11.56 -37.64 -19.12
N ARG A 9 10.55 -37.22 -18.36
CA ARG A 9 10.32 -35.84 -17.92
C ARG A 9 10.79 -35.75 -16.46
N PRO A 10 11.97 -35.19 -16.15
CA PRO A 10 12.42 -35.09 -14.77
C PRO A 10 11.62 -33.99 -14.05
N GLN A 11 10.87 -34.40 -13.02
CA GLN A 11 10.23 -33.48 -12.09
C GLN A 11 11.29 -32.95 -11.11
N LEU A 12 11.56 -31.64 -11.15
CA LEU A 12 12.32 -30.98 -10.09
C LEU A 12 11.35 -30.57 -8.99
N LEU A 13 11.34 -31.38 -7.93
CA LEU A 13 10.66 -31.14 -6.67
C LEU A 13 11.62 -30.37 -5.75
N PHE A 14 11.61 -29.04 -5.79
CA PHE A 14 12.29 -28.23 -4.78
C PHE A 14 11.37 -28.06 -3.57
N SER A 15 11.71 -28.76 -2.49
CA SER A 15 11.09 -28.56 -1.17
C SER A 15 11.80 -27.41 -0.44
N PRO A 16 11.08 -26.47 0.19
CA PRO A 16 11.65 -25.49 1.10
C PRO A 16 11.80 -26.12 2.50
N GLN A 17 13.01 -26.11 3.06
CA GLN A 17 13.22 -26.37 4.49
C GLN A 17 14.08 -25.26 5.08
N ILE A 18 13.42 -24.14 5.41
CA ILE A 18 13.99 -23.09 6.26
C ILE A 18 13.86 -23.60 7.71
N ARG A 19 14.96 -24.06 8.31
CA ARG A 19 14.99 -24.46 9.72
C ARG A 19 15.21 -23.25 10.62
N PHE A 20 14.12 -22.77 11.21
CA PHE A 20 14.13 -21.93 12.42
C PHE A 20 14.28 -22.85 13.64
N THR A 21 15.29 -22.59 14.49
CA THR A 21 15.16 -22.43 15.96
C THR A 21 16.54 -22.46 16.63
N ASP A 22 16.96 -21.26 17.01
CA ASP A 22 17.78 -20.85 18.14
C ASP A 22 18.31 -21.97 19.07
N ARG A 23 19.62 -22.19 19.00
CA ARG A 23 20.40 -22.76 20.11
C ARG A 23 20.66 -21.68 21.15
N VAL A 24 19.67 -21.42 22.02
CA VAL A 24 19.92 -20.73 23.29
C VAL A 24 20.47 -21.75 24.29
N LEU A 25 21.69 -21.50 24.73
CA LEU A 25 22.42 -22.27 25.75
C LEU A 25 21.80 -21.99 27.13
N ILE A 26 21.36 -23.02 27.86
CA ILE A 26 21.03 -22.91 29.30
C ILE A 26 22.19 -23.51 30.09
N PRO A 27 22.78 -22.81 31.08
CA PRO A 27 23.73 -23.42 32.00
C PRO A 27 23.00 -24.23 33.08
N GLN A 28 23.49 -25.44 33.30
CA GLN A 28 23.06 -26.39 34.33
C GLN A 28 23.30 -25.82 35.75
N LEU A 29 22.30 -25.91 36.63
CA LEU A 29 22.42 -25.62 38.06
C LEU A 29 22.35 -26.95 38.84
N ASN A 30 23.45 -27.30 39.52
CA ASN A 30 23.57 -28.50 40.34
C ASN A 30 22.89 -28.32 41.71
N PHE A 31 22.06 -29.29 42.11
CA PHE A 31 21.38 -29.33 43.41
C PHE A 31 22.11 -30.25 44.39
N GLY A 32 22.53 -29.69 45.53
CA GLY A 32 23.02 -30.41 46.71
C GLY A 32 21.92 -30.53 47.78
N SER A 33 21.78 -31.75 48.29
CA SER A 33 20.88 -32.28 49.32
C SER A 33 20.55 -31.37 50.52
N SER A 34 19.25 -31.18 50.81
CA SER A 34 18.64 -31.42 52.15
C SER A 34 17.13 -31.16 52.13
N ASN A 35 16.44 -31.93 52.99
CA ASN A 35 15.00 -32.11 53.06
C ASN A 35 14.22 -30.87 53.51
N SER A 36 13.32 -30.39 52.67
CA SER A 36 11.94 -29.95 52.98
C SER A 36 11.38 -29.27 51.74
N VAL A 37 10.50 -29.92 50.99
CA VAL A 37 9.79 -29.27 49.87
C VAL A 37 8.71 -28.38 50.49
N VAL A 38 9.10 -27.19 50.96
CA VAL A 38 8.14 -26.12 51.23
C VAL A 38 7.64 -25.66 49.87
N SER A 39 6.38 -25.99 49.55
CA SER A 39 5.72 -25.48 48.35
C SER A 39 5.42 -24.00 48.52
N ILE A 40 6.45 -23.17 48.41
CA ILE A 40 6.28 -21.74 48.19
C ILE A 40 5.71 -21.65 46.78
N ARG A 41 4.40 -21.41 46.65
CA ARG A 41 3.85 -20.93 45.39
C ARG A 41 4.30 -19.47 45.27
N PRO A 42 5.29 -19.11 44.45
CA PRO A 42 5.51 -17.70 44.19
C PRO A 42 4.27 -17.19 43.45
N VAL A 43 3.41 -16.45 44.14
CA VAL A 43 2.51 -15.52 43.46
C VAL A 43 3.44 -14.42 42.96
N ILE A 44 3.99 -14.63 41.76
CA ILE A 44 4.73 -13.59 41.05
C ILE A 44 3.69 -12.54 40.66
N ARG A 45 3.39 -11.66 41.61
CA ARG A 45 2.70 -10.42 41.34
C ARG A 45 3.67 -9.64 40.47
N CYS A 46 3.36 -9.55 39.18
CA CYS A 46 4.05 -8.68 38.25
C CYS A 46 3.83 -7.25 38.74
N GLN A 47 4.66 -6.80 39.69
CA GLN A 47 4.81 -5.38 39.95
C GLN A 47 5.32 -4.82 38.65
N ARG A 48 4.47 -4.03 38.01
CA ARG A 48 4.82 -3.12 36.93
C ARG A 48 6.01 -2.32 37.42
N VAL A 49 7.22 -2.78 37.12
CA VAL A 49 8.42 -1.94 37.24
C VAL A 49 8.11 -0.78 36.32
N SER A 50 7.96 0.40 36.90
CA SER A 50 7.88 1.66 36.19
C SER A 50 9.23 1.90 35.49
N GLY A 51 9.51 1.08 34.48
CA GLY A 51 10.58 1.27 33.53
C GLY A 51 10.19 2.44 32.64
N GLY A 52 10.94 3.52 32.78
CA GLY A 52 10.70 4.77 32.09
C GLY A 52 10.63 4.62 30.57
N ARG A 53 9.73 5.43 29.99
CA ARG A 53 9.89 6.18 28.74
C ARG A 53 10.93 5.64 27.75
N GLY A 54 10.63 4.53 27.09
CA GLY A 54 11.24 4.14 25.82
C GLY A 54 10.40 4.65 24.66
N GLY A 55 10.26 5.96 24.51
CA GLY A 55 9.65 6.55 23.33
C GLY A 55 10.58 6.32 22.14
N ALA A 56 10.32 5.31 21.32
CA ALA A 56 11.02 5.15 20.07
C ALA A 56 10.76 6.40 19.22
N ASN A 57 11.74 7.29 19.16
CA ASN A 57 11.82 8.33 18.14
C ASN A 57 11.95 7.61 16.80
N ARG A 58 10.82 7.16 16.24
CA ARG A 58 10.69 6.94 14.81
C ARG A 58 10.74 8.35 14.22
N SER A 59 11.94 8.89 14.03
CA SER A 59 12.14 10.00 13.13
C SER A 59 11.58 9.53 11.80
N LYS A 60 10.35 9.96 11.50
CA LYS A 60 9.78 9.72 10.18
C LYS A 60 10.81 10.26 9.20
N PRO A 61 11.30 9.46 8.24
CA PRO A 61 12.21 9.98 7.24
C PRO A 61 11.54 11.20 6.62
N ALA A 62 12.20 12.35 6.73
CA ALA A 62 11.69 13.60 6.19
C ALA A 62 11.43 13.37 4.71
N LYS A 63 10.17 13.51 4.29
CA LYS A 63 9.81 13.36 2.89
C LYS A 63 10.68 14.34 2.09
N PRO A 64 11.46 13.89 1.10
CA PRO A 64 12.30 14.79 0.32
C PRO A 64 11.43 15.92 -0.27
N PRO A 65 11.98 17.15 -0.38
CA PRO A 65 11.25 18.28 -0.92
C PRO A 65 10.76 17.92 -2.33
N VAL A 66 9.45 17.89 -2.51
CA VAL A 66 8.82 17.64 -3.80
C VAL A 66 9.22 18.81 -4.69
N LYS A 67 10.03 18.56 -5.72
CA LYS A 67 10.53 19.60 -6.64
C LYS A 67 9.35 20.37 -7.25
N GLU A 68 9.30 21.66 -6.97
CA GLU A 68 8.35 22.60 -7.53
C GLU A 68 8.78 22.95 -8.97
N GLY A 69 7.89 22.68 -9.91
CA GLY A 69 8.13 22.91 -11.33
C GLY A 69 7.04 22.27 -12.16
N SER A 70 5.77 22.51 -11.80
CA SER A 70 4.65 21.95 -12.54
C SER A 70 3.98 23.07 -13.33
N ASN A 71 4.47 23.31 -14.54
CA ASN A 71 3.71 24.02 -15.56
C ASN A 71 2.47 23.16 -15.86
N LYS A 72 1.33 23.55 -15.31
CA LYS A 72 0.04 22.85 -15.43
C LYS A 72 -0.88 23.69 -16.30
N THR A 73 -1.40 23.08 -17.35
CA THR A 73 -2.40 23.70 -18.23
C THR A 73 -3.77 23.19 -17.83
N VAL A 74 -4.75 24.08 -17.71
CA VAL A 74 -6.14 23.72 -17.39
C VAL A 74 -6.95 23.75 -18.68
N ILE A 75 -7.63 22.66 -18.99
CA ILE A 75 -8.47 22.51 -20.18
C ILE A 75 -9.84 21.99 -19.75
N GLU A 76 -10.88 22.35 -20.49
CA GLU A 76 -12.24 21.88 -20.29
C GLU A 76 -12.51 20.65 -21.15
N GLY A 77 -13.38 19.76 -20.66
CA GLY A 77 -13.71 18.53 -21.36
C GLY A 77 -14.99 17.90 -20.85
N LEU A 78 -15.47 16.92 -21.61
CA LEU A 78 -16.66 16.13 -21.32
C LEU A 78 -16.27 14.71 -20.90
N VAL A 79 -16.93 14.20 -19.87
CA VAL A 79 -16.70 12.81 -19.43
C VAL A 79 -17.53 11.88 -20.29
N THR A 80 -16.89 10.90 -20.93
CA THR A 80 -17.57 9.98 -21.86
C THR A 80 -17.87 8.64 -21.20
N GLU A 81 -16.88 8.02 -20.57
CA GLU A 81 -17.02 6.71 -19.93
C GLU A 81 -16.41 6.70 -18.54
N SER A 82 -17.03 5.94 -17.62
CA SER A 82 -16.47 5.63 -16.31
C SER A 82 -15.84 4.23 -16.30
N LEU A 83 -14.57 4.15 -15.93
CA LEU A 83 -13.85 2.88 -15.75
C LEU A 83 -13.94 2.43 -14.29
N PRO A 84 -13.94 1.10 -14.02
CA PRO A 84 -14.13 0.55 -12.68
C PRO A 84 -13.02 0.91 -11.68
N ASN A 85 -11.88 1.42 -12.15
CA ASN A 85 -10.74 1.82 -11.32
C ASN A 85 -10.87 3.23 -10.72
N GLY A 86 -12.05 3.86 -10.82
CA GLY A 86 -12.25 5.27 -10.47
C GLY A 86 -11.49 6.22 -11.42
N MET A 87 -11.25 5.76 -12.65
CA MET A 87 -10.72 6.53 -13.76
C MET A 87 -11.86 6.84 -14.73
N PHE A 88 -11.71 7.93 -15.48
CA PHE A 88 -12.69 8.37 -16.46
C PHE A 88 -12.02 8.58 -17.80
N ARG A 89 -12.74 8.26 -18.88
CA ARG A 89 -12.40 8.77 -20.20
C ARG A 89 -13.00 10.15 -20.34
N VAL A 90 -12.14 11.12 -20.65
CA VAL A 90 -12.53 12.52 -20.84
C VAL A 90 -12.14 12.92 -22.25
N ASP A 91 -13.12 13.41 -22.98
CA ASP A 91 -12.91 13.97 -24.31
C ASP A 91 -12.65 15.47 -24.10
N LEU A 92 -11.44 15.90 -24.43
CA LEU A 92 -11.09 17.32 -24.39
C LEU A 92 -11.73 18.05 -25.56
N GLU A 93 -11.89 19.37 -25.42
CA GLU A 93 -12.28 20.24 -26.54
C GLU A 93 -11.26 20.23 -27.70
N ASN A 94 -10.04 19.76 -27.44
CA ASN A 94 -9.00 19.57 -28.45
C ASN A 94 -9.21 18.33 -29.33
N GLY A 95 -10.16 17.44 -28.98
CA GLY A 95 -10.43 16.17 -29.69
C GLY A 95 -9.63 14.95 -29.19
N ASP A 96 -8.82 15.12 -28.15
CA ASP A 96 -8.06 14.03 -27.52
C ASP A 96 -8.87 13.33 -26.42
N ASN A 97 -8.79 12.01 -26.39
CA ASN A 97 -9.42 11.18 -25.37
C ASN A 97 -8.39 10.81 -24.30
N ILE A 98 -8.64 11.26 -23.07
CA ILE A 98 -7.68 11.22 -21.96
C ILE A 98 -8.18 10.33 -20.84
N LEU A 99 -7.22 9.70 -20.14
CA LEU A 99 -7.49 9.04 -18.88
C LEU A 99 -7.37 10.04 -17.72
N GLY A 100 -8.53 10.42 -17.19
CA GLY A 100 -8.67 11.33 -16.06
C GLY A 100 -8.79 10.57 -14.75
N TYR A 101 -8.00 10.97 -13.75
CA TYR A 101 -8.23 10.55 -12.36
C TYR A 101 -8.72 11.71 -11.51
N ILE A 102 -9.46 11.36 -10.46
CA ILE A 102 -10.11 12.32 -9.57
C ILE A 102 -9.06 13.01 -8.69
N CYS A 103 -9.12 14.34 -8.55
CA CYS A 103 -8.32 15.03 -7.56
C CYS A 103 -8.75 14.68 -6.12
N GLY A 104 -7.82 14.81 -5.16
CA GLY A 104 -8.14 14.55 -3.75
C GLY A 104 -9.24 15.46 -3.21
N LYS A 105 -9.41 16.67 -3.76
CA LYS A 105 -10.46 17.61 -3.33
C LYS A 105 -11.85 17.05 -3.60
N ILE A 106 -12.09 16.51 -4.80
CA ILE A 106 -13.35 15.85 -5.15
C ILE A 106 -13.65 14.66 -4.21
N ARG A 107 -12.63 13.84 -3.88
CA ARG A 107 -12.79 12.72 -2.94
C ARG A 107 -13.22 13.16 -1.55
N LYS A 108 -12.66 14.27 -1.04
CA LYS A 108 -13.03 14.84 0.26
C LYS A 108 -14.44 15.44 0.26
N ASN A 109 -14.82 16.06 -0.86
CA ASN A 109 -16.12 16.71 -1.02
C ASN A 109 -17.25 15.75 -1.46
N PHE A 110 -16.96 14.45 -1.59
CA PHE A 110 -17.92 13.42 -2.03
C PHE A 110 -18.65 13.75 -3.34
N ILE A 111 -18.02 14.53 -4.23
CA ILE A 111 -18.62 14.88 -5.52
C ILE A 111 -18.48 13.67 -6.44
N ARG A 112 -19.62 13.20 -6.95
CA ARG A 112 -19.69 12.08 -7.90
C ARG A 112 -19.61 12.64 -9.32
N ILE A 113 -18.81 11.99 -10.17
CA ILE A 113 -18.73 12.29 -11.60
C ILE A 113 -19.53 11.21 -12.32
N LEU A 114 -20.47 11.65 -13.16
CA LEU A 114 -21.23 10.79 -14.05
C LEU A 114 -20.73 11.00 -15.49
N PRO A 115 -20.92 10.01 -16.38
CA PRO A 115 -20.72 10.25 -17.80
C PRO A 115 -21.70 11.33 -18.29
N GLY A 116 -21.23 12.23 -19.16
CA GLY A 116 -21.94 13.41 -19.64
C GLY A 116 -21.66 14.69 -18.85
N ASP A 117 -20.91 14.62 -17.76
CA ASP A 117 -20.55 15.82 -16.99
C ASP A 117 -19.45 16.63 -17.67
N LYS A 118 -19.59 17.97 -17.63
CA LYS A 118 -18.53 18.92 -17.97
C LYS A 118 -17.54 19.04 -16.82
N VAL A 119 -16.26 18.85 -17.11
CA VAL A 119 -15.19 18.84 -16.12
C VAL A 119 -14.00 19.70 -16.56
N LYS A 120 -13.29 20.25 -15.58
CA LYS A 120 -12.00 20.91 -15.80
C LYS A 120 -10.87 19.94 -15.46
N VAL A 121 -9.96 19.77 -16.40
CA VAL A 121 -8.82 18.87 -16.34
C VAL A 121 -7.53 19.67 -16.27
N GLU A 122 -6.75 19.41 -15.23
CA GLU A 122 -5.36 19.84 -15.09
C GLU A 122 -4.47 18.83 -15.83
N MET A 123 -3.78 19.27 -16.85
CA MET A 123 -2.77 18.50 -17.57
C MET A 123 -1.38 19.03 -17.31
N SER A 124 -0.41 18.13 -17.27
CA SER A 124 1.00 18.53 -17.27
C SER A 124 1.48 18.59 -18.72
N VAL A 125 2.32 19.57 -19.05
CA VAL A 125 2.85 19.75 -20.42
C VAL A 125 3.53 18.50 -20.98
N TYR A 126 4.07 17.65 -20.09
CA TYR A 126 4.79 16.44 -20.46
C TYR A 126 3.87 15.28 -20.87
N ASP A 127 2.66 15.21 -20.32
CA ASP A 127 1.75 14.07 -20.49
C ASP A 127 0.35 14.55 -20.88
N SER A 128 0.10 14.70 -22.19
CA SER A 128 -1.23 15.03 -22.73
C SER A 128 -2.21 13.85 -22.70
N THR A 129 -1.78 12.64 -22.33
CA THR A 129 -2.63 11.43 -22.30
C THR A 129 -3.29 11.19 -20.94
N LYS A 130 -2.81 11.86 -19.90
CA LYS A 130 -3.27 11.70 -18.51
C LYS A 130 -3.62 13.05 -17.93
N GLY A 131 -4.79 13.09 -17.29
CA GLY A 131 -5.33 14.32 -16.72
C GLY A 131 -5.72 14.16 -15.25
N ARG A 132 -5.67 15.26 -14.51
CA ARG A 132 -6.26 15.36 -13.18
C ARG A 132 -7.56 16.15 -13.24
N ILE A 133 -8.67 15.55 -12.83
CA ILE A 133 -9.97 16.24 -12.79
C ILE A 133 -10.06 17.08 -11.52
N ILE A 134 -10.17 18.40 -11.68
CA ILE A 134 -10.16 19.36 -10.57
C ILE A 134 -11.58 19.68 -10.13
N PHE A 135 -12.45 19.93 -11.09
CA PHE A 135 -13.75 20.55 -10.87
C PHE A 135 -14.79 20.01 -11.86
N ARG A 136 -16.03 19.91 -11.38
CA ARG A 136 -17.22 19.61 -12.17
C ARG A 136 -18.02 20.90 -12.31
N MET A 137 -18.34 21.33 -13.53
CA MET A 137 -19.19 22.50 -13.74
C MET A 137 -20.64 22.14 -13.41
N SER A 138 -21.19 22.70 -12.33
CA SER A 138 -22.62 22.69 -12.04
C SER A 138 -23.23 24.02 -12.48
N SER A 139 -24.35 23.97 -13.21
CA SER A 139 -25.09 25.16 -13.66
C SER A 139 -25.90 25.85 -12.54
N ARG A 140 -25.48 25.71 -11.28
CA ARG A 140 -26.20 26.22 -10.10
C ARG A 140 -25.27 27.05 -9.23
N ASP A 141 -24.61 28.00 -9.88
CA ASP A 141 -24.02 29.20 -9.28
C ASP A 141 -24.47 30.40 -10.13
#